data_AF-A0A256ZF81-F1
#
_entry.id   AF-A0A256ZF81-F1
#
_cell.length_a   1.000
_cell.length_b   1.000
_cell.length_c   1.000
_cell.angle_alpha   90.00
_cell.angle_beta   90.00
_cell.angle_gamma   90.00
#
_symmetry.space_group_name_H-M   'P 1'
#
loop_
_entity.id
_entity.type
_entity.pdbx_description
1 polymer ?
#
loop_
_entity_poly.entity_id
_entity_poly.type
_entity_poly.pdbx_seq_one_letter_code
_entity_poly.pdbx_strand_id
1 'polypeptide(L)' 'MEMLVRKVNGVLIKLNPAYTSIDAVGVALSRGINIHSASAYLIALRGMKRHRLIQKATI' A
#
# COMPACT_ATOMS: atom_id res chain seq x y z
N MET A 1 6.32 14.45 -10.78
CA MET A 1 6.10 13.10 -11.34
C MET A 1 4.85 12.53 -10.71
N GLU A 2 3.77 12.38 -11.49
CA GLU A 2 2.50 11.85 -11.02
C GLU A 2 2.33 10.43 -11.56
N MET A 3 1.92 9.47 -10.71
CA MET A 3 1.77 8.07 -11.11
C MET A 3 0.31 7.62 -11.05
N LEU A 4 -0.13 7.03 -12.16
CA LEU A 4 -1.46 6.46 -12.35
C LEU A 4 -1.34 4.93 -12.27
N VAL A 5 -1.94 4.32 -11.24
CA VAL A 5 -2.03 2.86 -11.17
C VAL A 5 -3.44 2.44 -11.55
N ARG A 6 -3.54 1.52 -12.52
CA ARG A 6 -4.81 0.96 -12.98
C ARG A 6 -5.30 -0.05 -11.94
N LYS A 7 -6.43 0.21 -11.29
CA LYS A 7 -7.06 -0.73 -10.36
C LYS A 7 -8.23 -1.45 -11.03
N VAL A 8 -8.40 -2.73 -10.69
CA VAL A 8 -9.58 -3.53 -11.00
C VAL A 8 -10.82 -2.81 -10.44
N ASN A 9 -11.89 -2.70 -11.23
CA ASN A 9 -13.10 -1.87 -11.03
C ASN A 9 -13.02 -0.36 -11.38
N GLY A 10 -12.06 0.07 -12.20
CA GLY A 10 -12.17 1.35 -12.93
C GLY A 10 -11.87 2.63 -12.15
N VAL A 11 -11.60 2.55 -10.85
CA VAL A 11 -11.17 3.71 -10.06
C VAL A 11 -9.66 3.91 -10.18
N LEU A 12 -9.27 5.01 -10.81
CA LEU A 12 -7.87 5.42 -10.95
C LEU A 12 -7.39 6.05 -9.64
N ILE A 13 -6.41 5.44 -8.98
CA ILE A 13 -5.83 6.01 -7.76
C ILE A 13 -4.52 6.68 -8.12
N LYS A 14 -4.46 8.00 -7.89
CA LYS A 14 -3.23 8.80 -8.00
C LYS A 14 -2.36 8.51 -6.80
N LEU A 15 -1.19 7.89 -7.01
CA LEU A 15 -0.24 7.60 -5.93
C LEU A 15 0.96 8.54 -6.06
N ASN A 16 1.28 9.23 -4.96
CA ASN A 16 2.52 9.99 -4.88
C ASN A 16 3.69 8.97 -4.76
N PRO A 17 4.73 9.06 -5.62
CA PRO A 17 5.90 8.18 -5.57
C PRO A 17 6.59 8.14 -4.20
N ALA A 18 6.46 9.19 -3.37
CA ALA A 18 6.94 9.23 -1.99
C ALA A 18 6.31 8.16 -1.08
N TYR A 19 5.20 7.54 -1.50
CA TYR A 19 4.56 6.42 -0.80
C TYR A 19 5.06 5.05 -1.29
N THR A 20 6.09 4.99 -2.13
CA THR A 20 6.75 3.72 -2.44
C THR A 20 7.63 3.34 -1.25
N SER A 21 7.25 2.29 -0.52
CA SER A 21 8.02 1.82 0.63
C SER A 21 9.30 1.16 0.13
N ILE A 22 10.47 1.50 0.66
CA ILE A 22 11.72 0.78 0.37
C ILE A 22 11.54 -0.72 0.67
N ASP A 23 10.85 -1.04 1.77
CA ASP A 23 10.47 -2.41 2.15
C ASP A 23 9.64 -3.16 1.09
N ALA A 24 8.98 -2.43 0.17
CA ALA A 24 8.18 -3.06 -0.88
C ALA A 24 9.03 -3.80 -1.90
N VAL A 25 10.31 -3.45 -2.05
CA VAL A 25 11.25 -4.15 -2.96
C VAL A 25 11.37 -5.62 -2.56
N GLY A 26 11.59 -5.90 -1.27
CA GLY A 26 11.73 -7.27 -0.77
C GLY A 26 10.43 -8.08 -0.90
N VAL A 27 9.29 -7.45 -0.65
CA VAL A 27 7.97 -8.08 -0.82
C VAL A 27 7.67 -8.36 -2.31
N ALA A 28 8.02 -7.42 -3.19
CA ALA A 28 7.86 -7.56 -4.63
C ALA A 28 8.66 -8.74 -5.18
N LEU A 29 9.95 -8.81 -4.82
CA LEU A 29 10.84 -9.88 -5.24
C LEU A 29 10.41 -11.24 -4.68
N SER A 30 10.10 -11.32 -3.38
CA SER A 30 9.72 -12.59 -2.73
C SER A 30 8.37 -13.14 -3.19
N ARG A 31 7.44 -12.28 -3.61
CA ARG A 31 6.10 -12.68 -4.04
C ARG A 31 5.92 -12.65 -5.56
N GLY A 32 6.93 -12.25 -6.31
CA GLY A 32 6.85 -12.09 -7.77
C GLY A 32 5.77 -11.09 -8.19
N ILE A 33 5.50 -10.08 -7.35
CA ILE A 33 4.49 -9.05 -7.61
C ILE A 33 5.16 -7.72 -7.92
N ASN A 34 4.42 -6.86 -8.61
CA ASN A 34 4.86 -5.50 -8.88
C ASN A 34 5.15 -4.71 -7.57
N ILE A 35 6.25 -3.96 -7.55
CA ILE A 35 6.71 -3.15 -6.41
C ILE A 35 5.66 -2.14 -5.92
N HIS A 36 4.84 -1.61 -6.83
CA HIS A 36 3.77 -0.70 -6.45
C HIS A 36 2.60 -1.43 -5.79
N SER A 37 2.29 -2.65 -6.24
CA SER A 37 1.29 -3.50 -5.60
C SER A 37 1.74 -3.93 -4.21
N ALA A 38 3.03 -4.28 -4.05
CA ALA A 38 3.64 -4.55 -2.76
C ALA A 38 3.60 -3.32 -1.83
N SER A 39 3.90 -2.13 -2.36
CA SER A 39 3.85 -0.86 -1.61
C SER A 39 2.43 -0.57 -1.11
N ALA A 40 1.43 -0.65 -1.99
CA ALA A 40 0.03 -0.43 -1.63
C ALA A 40 -0.45 -1.43 -0.56
N TYR A 41 -0.03 -2.69 -0.66
CA TYR A 41 -0.32 -3.72 0.32
C TYR A 41 0.25 -3.39 1.70
N LEU A 42 1.52 -2.96 1.77
CA LEU A 42 2.18 -2.57 3.02
C LEU A 42 1.51 -1.35 3.67
N ILE A 43 1.11 -0.35 2.88
CA ILE A 43 0.37 0.83 3.39
C ILE A 43 -0.99 0.40 3.96
N ALA A 44 -1.73 -0.43 3.22
CA ALA A 44 -3.01 -0.94 3.68
C ALA A 44 -2.88 -1.70 5.01
N LEU A 45 -1.87 -2.57 5.13
CA LEU A 45 -1.56 -3.28 6.38
C LEU A 45 -1.26 -2.32 7.54
N ARG A 46 -0.44 -1.29 7.31
CA ARG A 46 -0.13 -0.27 8.33
C ARG A 46 -1.39 0.47 8.77
N GLY A 47 -2.25 0.87 7.82
CA GLY A 47 -3.53 1.53 8.09
C GLY A 47 -4.47 0.66 8.92
N MET A 48 -4.64 -0.61 8.55
CA MET A 48 -5.49 -1.55 9.31
C MET A 48 -4.98 -1.79 10.73
N LYS A 49 -3.66 -1.93 10.91
CA LYS A 49 -3.06 -2.09 12.26
C LYS A 49 -3.33 -0.88 13.12
N ARG A 50 -3.15 0.33 12.57
CA ARG A 50 -3.45 1.59 13.27
C ARG A 50 -4.94 1.69 13.64
N HIS A 51 -5.84 1.38 12.72
CA HIS A 51 -7.27 1.44 12.98
C HIS A 51 -7.69 0.46 14.08
N ARG A 52 -7.17 -0.78 14.06
CA ARG A 52 -7.40 -1.77 15.13
C ARG A 52 -6.89 -1.29 16.49
N LEU A 53 -5.72 -0.65 16.55
CA LEU A 53 -5.18 -0.10 17.80
C LEU A 53 -6.07 1.02 18.35
N ILE A 54 -6.54 1.92 17.49
CA ILE A 54 -7.48 2.99 17.88
C ILE A 54 -8.78 2.38 18.42
N GLN A 55 -9.36 1.40 17.73
CA GLN A 55 -10.57 0.71 18.19
C GLN A 55 -10.38 0.09 19.58
N LYS A 56 -9.27 -0.62 19.82
CA LYS A 56 -8.98 -1.22 21.13
C LYS A 56 -8.80 -0.19 22.25
N ALA A 57 -8.26 0.99 21.95
CA ALA A 57 -8.06 2.06 22.93
C ALA A 57 -9.34 2.84 23.24
N THR A 58 -10.40 2.65 22.46
CA THR A 58 -11.69 3.34 22.61
C THR A 58 -12.70 2.53 23.46
N ILE A 59 -12.36 1.29 23.82
CA ILE A 59 -13.21 0.36 24.61
C ILE A 59 -12.69 0.28 26.04
#